data_AF-A0A8C6TV00-F1
#
_entry.id   AF-A0A8C6TV00-F1
#
_cell.length_a   1.000
_cell.length_b   1.000
_cell.length_c   1.000
_cell.angle_alpha   90.00
_cell.angle_beta   90.00
_cell.angle_gamma   90.00
#
_symmetry.space_group_name_H-M   'P 1'
#
loop_
_entity.id
_entity.type
_entity.pdbx_description
1 polymer ?
#
loop_
_entity_poly.entity_id
_entity_poly.type
_entity_poly.pdbx_seq_one_letter_code
_entity_poly.pdbx_strand_id
1 'polypeptide(L)'
;MDLLTMEYRAHEHAVTVLMQHFTGDPSQTRVLDVACGSGLVAKRMVELGFCQFVGVDASEGMLKEAKLTGLYQAVHHAVLGKQPLSVEKESFDVVTVAGAMNPGFIPVSAVREFYEATRPGGLVCMSRGNYPVQSTSLTTRRWRKRWPRWRPRVCGLDSQPPRSKDIWPTTFM
;
A
#
# COMPACT_ATOMS: atom_id res chain seq x y z
N MET A 1 -8.86 -11.72 -16.22
CA MET A 1 -9.54 -10.41 -16.13
C MET A 1 -8.45 -9.37 -16.32
N ASP A 2 -8.51 -8.59 -17.39
CA ASP A 2 -7.39 -7.79 -17.89
C ASP A 2 -7.27 -6.46 -17.10
N LEU A 3 -6.09 -6.21 -16.51
CA LEU A 3 -5.73 -4.98 -15.78
C LEU A 3 -5.91 -3.72 -16.64
N LEU A 4 -5.80 -3.85 -17.97
CA LEU A 4 -6.00 -2.74 -18.92
C LEU A 4 -7.46 -2.26 -18.97
N THR A 5 -8.43 -3.13 -18.65
CA THR A 5 -9.85 -2.75 -18.67
C THR A 5 -10.32 -1.98 -17.43
N MET A 6 -9.46 -1.76 -16.42
CA MET A 6 -9.85 -1.18 -15.13
C MET A 6 -9.18 0.15 -14.75
N GLU A 7 -8.47 0.85 -15.65
CA GLU A 7 -7.69 2.06 -15.32
C GLU A 7 -6.93 1.93 -13.98
N TYR A 8 -6.24 0.79 -13.79
CA TYR A 8 -5.63 0.47 -12.51
C TYR A 8 -4.47 1.44 -12.20
N ARG A 9 -4.76 2.50 -11.43
CA ARG A 9 -3.80 3.55 -11.04
C ARG A 9 -3.35 3.48 -9.58
N ALA A 10 -3.65 2.38 -8.89
CA ALA A 10 -3.34 2.27 -7.47
C ALA A 10 -1.83 2.34 -7.18
N HIS A 11 -1.00 1.84 -8.10
CA HIS A 11 0.47 1.94 -8.01
C HIS A 11 0.95 3.38 -8.14
N GLU A 12 0.48 4.14 -9.15
CA GLU A 12 0.80 5.56 -9.32
C GLU A 12 0.40 6.39 -8.07
N HIS A 13 -0.80 6.15 -7.54
CA HIS A 13 -1.26 6.86 -6.35
C HIS A 13 -0.42 6.52 -5.12
N ALA A 14 -0.11 5.23 -4.90
CA ALA A 14 0.73 4.81 -3.78
C ALA A 14 2.12 5.45 -3.86
N VAL A 15 2.74 5.46 -5.04
CA VAL A 15 4.07 6.05 -5.23
C VAL A 15 4.03 7.57 -5.09
N THR A 16 3.03 8.23 -5.65
CA THR A 16 2.87 9.69 -5.53
C THR A 16 2.77 10.12 -4.07
N VAL A 17 1.92 9.45 -3.28
CA VAL A 17 1.76 9.75 -1.85
C VAL A 17 3.03 9.39 -1.07
N LEU A 18 3.68 8.26 -1.39
CA LEU A 18 4.95 7.89 -0.79
C LEU A 18 5.97 9.02 -0.96
N MET A 19 6.13 9.55 -2.17
CA MET A 19 7.13 10.58 -2.47
C MET A 19 6.86 11.93 -1.81
N GLN A 20 5.61 12.25 -1.46
CA GLN A 20 5.29 13.45 -0.68
C GLN A 20 5.85 13.41 0.75
N HIS A 21 6.14 12.20 1.27
CA HIS A 21 6.58 11.99 2.65
C HIS A 21 7.95 11.32 2.76
N PHE A 22 8.47 10.81 1.64
CA PHE A 22 9.76 10.14 1.57
C PHE A 22 10.89 11.14 1.78
N THR A 23 11.78 10.78 2.70
CA THR A 23 13.00 11.52 3.02
C THR A 23 14.13 10.52 3.08
N GLY A 24 15.12 10.65 2.20
CA GLY A 24 16.25 9.73 2.14
C GLY A 24 16.80 9.57 0.73
N ASP A 25 17.75 8.66 0.58
CA ASP A 25 18.30 8.26 -0.71
C ASP A 25 17.52 7.03 -1.24
N PRO A 26 16.77 7.17 -2.35
CA PRO A 26 16.06 6.05 -2.97
C PRO A 26 16.94 4.83 -3.24
N SER A 27 18.21 5.04 -3.62
CA SER A 27 19.13 3.97 -4.00
C SER A 27 19.58 3.10 -2.82
N GLN A 28 19.49 3.64 -1.60
CA GLN A 28 19.81 2.93 -0.35
C GLN A 28 18.56 2.45 0.39
N THR A 29 17.37 2.62 -0.21
CA THR A 29 16.10 2.35 0.45
C THR A 29 15.63 0.93 0.18
N ARG A 30 15.45 0.14 1.24
CA ARG A 30 14.83 -1.19 1.18
C ARG A 30 13.31 -1.11 1.18
N VAL A 31 12.68 -1.63 0.13
CA VAL A 31 11.24 -1.60 -0.08
C VAL A 31 10.66 -3.01 0.05
N LEU A 32 9.60 -3.16 0.85
CA LEU A 32 8.73 -4.33 0.83
C LEU A 32 7.47 -4.01 0.02
N ASP A 33 7.30 -4.65 -1.13
CA ASP A 33 6.12 -4.51 -1.97
C ASP A 33 5.13 -5.64 -1.68
N VAL A 34 4.04 -5.29 -1.01
CA VAL A 34 3.00 -6.21 -0.54
C VAL A 34 1.85 -6.28 -1.54
N ALA A 35 1.46 -7.51 -1.89
CA ALA A 35 0.67 -7.80 -3.08
C ALA A 35 1.32 -7.19 -4.33
N CYS A 36 2.61 -7.52 -4.51
CA CYS A 36 3.45 -6.93 -5.54
C CYS A 36 2.93 -7.19 -6.97
N GLY A 37 2.10 -8.22 -7.16
CA GLY A 37 1.56 -8.56 -8.46
C GLY A 37 2.67 -8.79 -9.49
N SER A 38 2.53 -8.18 -10.67
CA SER A 38 3.52 -8.17 -11.75
C SER A 38 4.57 -7.05 -11.61
N GLY A 39 4.61 -6.41 -10.45
CA GLY A 39 5.62 -5.44 -10.04
C GLY A 39 5.45 -4.02 -10.57
N LEU A 40 4.20 -3.56 -10.75
CA LEU A 40 3.94 -2.18 -11.23
C LEU A 40 4.46 -1.10 -10.27
N VAL A 41 4.37 -1.32 -8.95
CA VAL A 41 4.91 -0.38 -7.95
C VAL A 41 6.43 -0.31 -8.07
N ALA A 42 7.11 -1.46 -8.07
CA ALA A 42 8.57 -1.51 -8.23
C ALA A 42 9.04 -0.83 -9.53
N LYS A 43 8.38 -1.11 -10.67
CA LYS A 43 8.70 -0.46 -11.95
C LYS A 43 8.64 1.06 -11.85
N ARG A 44 7.59 1.60 -11.24
CA ARG A 44 7.43 3.05 -11.07
C ARG A 44 8.46 3.64 -10.09
N MET A 45 8.79 2.93 -9.02
CA MET A 45 9.78 3.37 -8.05
C MET A 45 11.22 3.34 -8.61
N VAL A 46 11.54 2.43 -9.53
CA VAL A 46 12.85 2.40 -10.20
C VAL A 46 13.11 3.69 -10.98
N GLU A 47 12.09 4.24 -11.63
CA GLU A 47 12.19 5.54 -12.33
C GLU A 47 12.52 6.70 -11.38
N LEU A 48 12.29 6.51 -10.07
CA LEU A 48 12.58 7.48 -9.01
C LEU A 48 13.89 7.16 -8.25
N GLY A 49 14.66 6.18 -8.72
CA GLY A 49 15.98 5.82 -8.18
C GLY A 49 15.98 4.71 -7.13
N PHE A 50 14.84 4.09 -6.82
CA PHE A 50 14.79 2.94 -5.92
C PHE A 50 15.30 1.67 -6.63
N CYS A 51 16.02 0.81 -5.92
CA CYS A 51 16.60 -0.39 -6.54
C CYS A 51 16.56 -1.65 -5.66
N GLN A 52 16.01 -1.59 -4.45
CA GLN A 52 15.99 -2.71 -3.49
C GLN A 52 14.56 -3.08 -3.12
N PHE A 53 14.03 -4.14 -3.71
CA PHE A 53 12.67 -4.61 -3.56
C PHE A 53 12.61 -6.07 -3.08
N VAL A 54 11.80 -6.31 -2.05
CA VAL A 54 11.32 -7.63 -1.67
C VAL A 54 9.82 -7.68 -1.95
N GLY A 55 9.37 -8.66 -2.73
CA GLY A 55 7.97 -8.80 -3.13
C GLY A 55 7.24 -9.87 -2.32
N VAL A 56 5.97 -9.65 -2.00
CA VAL A 56 5.09 -10.67 -1.42
C VAL A 56 3.77 -10.70 -2.17
N ASP A 57 3.33 -11.88 -2.62
CA ASP A 57 2.04 -12.03 -3.28
C ASP A 57 1.42 -13.41 -2.99
N ALA A 58 0.09 -13.48 -3.05
CA ALA A 58 -0.67 -14.72 -2.87
C ALA A 58 -0.75 -15.57 -4.14
N SER A 59 -0.45 -14.99 -5.30
CA SER A 59 -0.49 -15.65 -6.61
C SER A 59 0.91 -16.04 -7.09
N GLU A 60 1.18 -17.34 -7.17
CA GLU A 60 2.44 -17.82 -7.75
C GLU A 60 2.63 -17.38 -9.21
N GLY A 61 1.54 -17.24 -9.98
CA GLY A 61 1.58 -16.71 -11.34
C GLY A 61 2.12 -15.28 -11.38
N MET A 62 1.61 -14.43 -10.49
CA MET A 62 2.10 -13.04 -10.37
C MET A 62 3.54 -13.00 -9.88
N LEU A 63 3.92 -13.87 -8.94
CA LEU A 63 5.31 -13.97 -8.49
C LEU A 63 6.27 -14.39 -9.60
N LYS A 64 5.84 -15.25 -10.54
CA LYS A 64 6.63 -15.56 -11.74
C LYS A 64 6.82 -14.32 -12.59
N GLU A 65 5.76 -13.55 -12.84
CA GLU A 65 5.86 -12.27 -13.57
C GLU A 65 6.76 -11.25 -12.87
N ALA A 66 6.63 -11.10 -11.55
CA ALA A 66 7.49 -10.24 -10.74
C ALA A 66 8.97 -10.63 -10.86
N LYS A 67 9.29 -11.92 -10.76
CA LYS A 67 10.66 -12.42 -10.95
C LYS A 67 11.23 -12.08 -12.33
N LEU A 68 10.42 -12.20 -13.38
CA LEU A 68 10.84 -11.88 -14.75
C LEU A 68 11.21 -10.41 -14.94
N THR A 69 10.76 -9.51 -14.07
CA THR A 69 11.17 -8.09 -14.13
C THR A 69 12.63 -7.87 -13.76
N GLY A 70 13.26 -8.79 -13.02
CA GLY A 70 14.61 -8.63 -12.49
C GLY A 70 14.74 -7.55 -11.39
N LEU A 71 13.64 -6.94 -10.95
CA LEU A 71 13.66 -5.83 -9.98
C LEU A 71 13.73 -6.30 -8.52
N TYR A 72 13.29 -7.53 -8.24
CA TYR A 72 13.17 -8.05 -6.89
C TYR A 72 14.38 -8.89 -6.48
N GLN A 73 15.02 -8.55 -5.36
CA GLN A 73 16.08 -9.38 -4.79
C GLN A 73 15.52 -10.68 -4.19
N ALA A 74 14.29 -10.63 -3.70
CA ALA A 74 13.56 -11.80 -3.23
C ALA A 74 12.06 -11.63 -3.47
N VAL A 75 11.37 -12.75 -3.66
CA VAL A 75 9.90 -12.78 -3.61
C VAL A 75 9.42 -13.93 -2.75
N HIS A 76 8.34 -13.69 -2.01
CA HIS A 76 7.76 -14.67 -1.09
C HIS A 76 6.29 -14.91 -1.44
N HIS A 77 5.89 -16.18 -1.41
CA HIS A 77 4.49 -16.56 -1.53
C HIS A 77 3.82 -16.52 -0.16
N ALA A 78 2.79 -15.69 -0.01
CA ALA A 78 2.00 -15.62 1.22
C ALA A 78 0.58 -15.09 0.96
N VAL A 79 -0.41 -15.75 1.56
CA VAL A 79 -1.79 -15.28 1.64
C VAL A 79 -1.97 -14.46 2.91
N LEU A 80 -1.70 -13.16 2.81
CA LEU A 80 -1.68 -12.25 3.95
C LEU A 80 -3.04 -12.20 4.67
N GLY A 81 -2.99 -12.25 6.01
CA GLY A 81 -4.17 -12.35 6.87
C GLY A 81 -4.65 -13.78 7.12
N LYS A 82 -4.16 -14.77 6.36
CA LYS A 82 -4.28 -16.20 6.68
C LYS A 82 -2.93 -16.79 7.11
N GLN A 83 -1.87 -16.34 6.48
CA GLN A 83 -0.49 -16.70 6.75
C GLN A 83 0.25 -15.48 7.29
N PRO A 84 1.20 -15.66 8.22
CA PRO A 84 2.05 -14.57 8.68
C PRO A 84 2.94 -14.07 7.54
N LEU A 85 3.23 -12.78 7.57
CA LEU A 85 4.26 -12.16 6.74
C LEU A 85 5.63 -12.64 7.21
N SER A 86 6.16 -13.65 6.52
CA SER A 86 7.45 -14.27 6.82
C SER A 86 8.63 -13.45 6.30
N VAL A 87 8.72 -12.19 6.70
CA VAL A 87 9.85 -11.30 6.44
C VAL A 87 10.50 -10.87 7.74
N GLU A 88 11.73 -10.36 7.66
CA GLU A 88 12.42 -9.84 8.82
C GLU A 88 11.67 -8.64 9.41
N LYS A 89 11.64 -8.54 10.75
CA LYS A 89 11.02 -7.41 11.44
C LYS A 89 11.97 -6.21 11.41
N GLU A 90 11.40 -5.01 11.39
CA GLU A 90 12.15 -3.76 11.44
C GLU A 90 13.25 -3.61 10.36
N SER A 91 13.09 -4.28 9.21
CA SER A 91 14.14 -4.39 8.19
C SER A 91 13.88 -3.57 6.93
N PHE A 92 12.69 -2.98 6.79
CA PHE A 92 12.28 -2.24 5.60
C PHE A 92 12.09 -0.75 5.88
N ASP A 93 12.59 0.07 4.97
CA ASP A 93 12.51 1.52 5.05
C ASP A 93 11.16 2.02 4.56
N VAL A 94 10.61 1.30 3.59
CA VAL A 94 9.30 1.54 2.98
C VAL A 94 8.56 0.22 2.84
N VAL A 95 7.29 0.19 3.23
CA VAL A 95 6.35 -0.89 2.91
C VAL A 95 5.23 -0.32 2.05
N THR A 96 5.01 -0.88 0.87
CA THR A 96 3.95 -0.47 -0.07
C THR A 96 2.87 -1.53 -0.17
N VAL A 97 1.60 -1.12 -0.15
CA VAL A 97 0.45 -1.98 -0.50
C VAL A 97 -0.41 -1.21 -1.48
N ALA A 98 -0.42 -1.60 -2.75
CA ALA A 98 -1.21 -0.92 -3.78
C ALA A 98 -2.38 -1.80 -4.22
N GLY A 99 -3.61 -1.31 -4.06
CA GLY A 99 -4.78 -1.92 -4.68
C GLY A 99 -5.31 -3.21 -4.05
N ALA A 100 -4.64 -3.75 -3.03
CA ALA A 100 -4.95 -5.06 -2.44
C ALA A 100 -5.72 -5.03 -1.11
N MET A 101 -5.96 -3.84 -0.55
CA MET A 101 -6.72 -3.65 0.71
C MET A 101 -8.23 -3.63 0.46
N ASN A 102 -8.80 -4.76 0.03
CA ASN A 102 -10.22 -4.92 -0.30
C ASN A 102 -10.81 -6.20 0.32
N PRO A 103 -12.15 -6.31 0.48
CA PRO A 103 -12.79 -7.55 0.92
C PRO A 103 -12.38 -8.74 0.04
N GLY A 104 -11.99 -9.86 0.67
CA GLY A 104 -11.51 -11.05 -0.03
C GLY A 104 -10.02 -11.05 -0.38
N PHE A 105 -9.33 -9.92 -0.21
CA PHE A 105 -7.88 -9.80 -0.38
C PHE A 105 -7.21 -9.63 1.00
N ILE A 106 -6.39 -8.60 1.18
CA ILE A 106 -5.65 -8.36 2.42
C ILE A 106 -6.58 -7.74 3.47
N PRO A 107 -6.81 -8.41 4.63
CA PRO A 107 -7.60 -7.85 5.70
C PRO A 107 -6.82 -6.76 6.46
N VAL A 108 -7.54 -5.84 7.09
CA VAL A 108 -6.95 -4.76 7.91
C VAL A 108 -6.10 -5.29 9.07
N SER A 109 -6.34 -6.53 9.54
CA SER A 109 -5.51 -7.18 10.57
C SER A 109 -4.05 -7.34 10.14
N ALA A 110 -3.76 -7.47 8.84
CA ALA A 110 -2.40 -7.60 8.31
C ALA A 110 -1.58 -6.30 8.40
N VAL A 111 -2.22 -5.14 8.60
CA VAL A 111 -1.53 -3.84 8.74
C VAL A 111 -0.52 -3.85 9.89
N ARG A 112 -0.80 -4.62 10.95
CA ARG A 112 0.13 -4.78 12.07
C ARG A 112 1.45 -5.43 11.61
N GLU A 113 1.39 -6.38 10.70
CA GLU A 113 2.57 -7.09 10.21
C GLU A 113 3.41 -6.17 9.32
N PHE A 114 2.77 -5.32 8.52
CA PHE A 114 3.46 -4.28 7.73
C PHE A 114 4.19 -3.31 8.64
N TYR A 115 3.53 -2.88 9.72
CA TYR A 115 4.15 -2.05 10.74
C TYR A 115 5.35 -2.74 11.39
N GLU A 116 5.22 -4.01 11.77
CA GLU A 116 6.31 -4.77 12.42
C GLU A 116 7.49 -5.04 11.47
N ALA A 117 7.26 -5.15 10.16
CA ALA A 117 8.31 -5.26 9.15
C ALA A 117 9.04 -3.92 8.89
N THR A 118 8.38 -2.79 9.17
CA THR A 118 8.93 -1.46 8.92
C THR A 118 9.93 -1.07 10.01
N ARG A 119 11.12 -0.62 9.61
CA ARG A 119 12.11 -0.11 10.56
C ARG A 119 11.58 1.09 11.34
N PRO A 120 12.10 1.35 12.54
CA PRO A 120 11.85 2.60 13.24
C PRO A 120 12.09 3.83 12.33
N GLY A 121 11.04 4.62 12.08
CA GLY A 121 11.11 5.83 11.24
C GLY A 121 10.85 5.60 9.75
N GLY A 122 10.62 4.35 9.32
CA GLY A 122 10.21 4.02 7.97
C GLY A 122 8.77 4.42 7.65
N LEU A 123 8.36 4.18 6.41
CA LEU A 123 7.04 4.53 5.88
C LEU A 123 6.22 3.29 5.53
N VAL A 124 4.94 3.33 5.88
CA VAL A 124 3.95 2.38 5.36
C VAL A 124 2.99 3.17 4.48
N CYS A 125 3.00 2.91 3.17
CA CYS A 125 2.13 3.52 2.18
C CYS A 125 1.10 2.50 1.68
N MET A 126 -0.18 2.85 1.77
CA MET A 126 -1.28 1.98 1.35
C MET A 126 -2.25 2.75 0.45
N SER A 127 -2.61 2.18 -0.69
CA SER A 127 -3.66 2.71 -1.56
C SER A 127 -4.75 1.65 -1.79
N ARG A 128 -6.01 2.09 -1.85
CA ARG A 128 -7.13 1.23 -2.25
C ARG A 128 -7.25 1.21 -3.76
N GLY A 129 -7.67 0.07 -4.30
CA GLY A 129 -8.07 -0.04 -5.69
C GLY A 129 -9.42 0.64 -5.90
N ASN A 130 -9.69 1.12 -7.12
CA ASN A 130 -10.97 1.73 -7.46
C ASN A 130 -12.00 0.63 -7.82
N TYR A 131 -12.42 -0.15 -6.83
CA TYR A 131 -13.51 -1.12 -6.99
C TYR A 131 -14.82 -0.50 -6.48
N PRO A 132 -15.95 -0.63 -7.20
CA PRO A 132 -17.24 -0.16 -6.69
C PRO A 132 -17.56 -0.89 -5.38
N VAL A 133 -17.60 -0.13 -4.28
CA VAL A 133 -17.95 -0.63 -2.95
C VAL A 133 -19.45 -0.97 -2.96
N GLN A 134 -19.79 -2.26 -2.82
CA GLN A 134 -21.16 -2.62 -2.41
C GLN A 134 -21.33 -2.18 -0.96
N SER A 135 -22.26 -1.24 -0.72
CA SER A 135 -22.47 -0.60 0.57
C SER A 135 -22.85 -1.65 1.62
N THR A 136 -21.91 -2.00 2.49
CA THR A 136 -22.23 -2.53 3.82
C THR A 136 -21.70 -1.54 4.84
N SER A 137 -22.58 -1.15 5.76
CA SER A 137 -22.36 -0.12 6.78
C SER A 137 -21.13 -0.45 7.63
N LEU A 138 -20.02 0.25 7.41
CA LEU A 138 -18.86 0.22 8.28
C LEU A 138 -19.06 1.24 9.39
N THR A 139 -19.43 0.75 10.58
CA THR A 139 -19.36 1.49 11.83
C THR A 139 -17.93 1.96 12.06
N THR A 140 -17.68 3.26 12.08
CA THR A 140 -16.40 3.84 12.45
C THR A 140 -16.14 3.62 13.95
N ARG A 141 -15.48 2.52 14.31
CA ARG A 141 -14.93 2.38 15.67
C ARG A 141 -13.68 3.24 15.78
N ARG A 142 -13.80 4.37 16.48
CA ARG A 142 -12.66 5.20 16.90
C ARG A 142 -11.87 4.45 17.97
N TRP A 143 -10.75 3.83 17.59
CA TRP A 143 -9.88 3.13 18.53
C TRP A 143 -8.98 4.13 19.28
N ARG A 144 -9.22 4.28 20.59
CA ARG A 144 -8.22 4.80 21.54
C ARG A 144 -7.59 3.61 22.25
N LYS A 145 -6.44 3.13 21.78
CA LYS A 145 -5.50 2.36 22.62
C LYS A 145 -4.09 2.92 22.46
N ARG A 146 -3.39 2.96 23.60
CA ARG A 146 -2.11 3.64 23.85
C ARG A 146 -0.99 2.75 23.29
N TRP A 147 -0.36 3.16 22.20
CA TRP A 147 0.78 2.47 21.58
C TRP A 147 2.11 2.88 22.26
N PRO A 148 3.07 1.97 22.51
CA PRO A 148 4.38 2.34 23.05
C PRO A 148 5.25 3.06 22.00
N ARG A 149 5.94 4.08 22.48
CA ARG A 149 7.03 4.97 21.99
C ARG A 149 7.73 4.79 20.62
N TRP A 150 7.07 4.36 19.54
CA TRP A 150 7.55 4.57 18.15
C TRP A 150 6.37 4.83 17.19
N ARG A 151 6.53 5.74 16.22
CA ARG A 151 5.51 6.08 15.22
C ARG A 151 6.14 6.23 13.82
N PRO A 152 6.06 5.22 12.95
CA PRO A 152 6.21 5.43 11.52
C PRO A 152 5.08 6.35 11.03
N ARG A 153 5.37 7.16 10.01
CA ARG A 153 4.36 8.04 9.39
C ARG A 153 3.49 7.19 8.47
N VAL A 154 2.26 6.91 8.88
CA VAL A 154 1.26 6.26 8.02
C VAL A 154 0.65 7.33 7.12
N CYS A 155 0.80 7.16 5.82
CA CYS A 155 0.23 8.06 4.82
C CYS A 155 -0.95 7.35 4.16
N GLY A 156 -2.15 7.88 4.30
CA GLY A 156 -3.37 7.36 3.68
C GLY A 156 -4.31 8.51 3.35
N LEU A 157 -4.91 8.49 2.17
CA LEU A 157 -5.93 9.44 1.75
C LEU A 157 -7.26 8.72 1.59
N ASP A 158 -8.26 9.17 2.35
CA ASP A 158 -9.67 9.04 1.98
C ASP A 158 -9.88 9.85 0.70
N SER A 159 -10.00 9.18 -0.44
CA SER A 159 -10.47 9.82 -1.66
C SER A 159 -12.00 9.85 -1.67
N GLN A 160 -12.58 10.94 -1.16
CA GLN A 160 -13.87 11.41 -1.67
C GLN A 160 -13.60 12.72 -2.45
N PRO A 161 -13.91 12.80 -3.75
CA PRO A 161 -14.01 14.10 -4.40
C PRO A 161 -15.18 14.89 -3.80
N PRO A 162 -15.14 16.23 -3.77
CA PRO A 162 -16.24 17.04 -3.24
C PRO A 162 -17.51 16.78 -4.06
N ARG A 163 -18.60 16.40 -3.37
CA ARG A 163 -19.93 16.39 -3.98
C ARG A 163 -20.33 17.83 -4.26
N SER A 164 -20.40 18.20 -5.52
CA SER A 164 -20.96 19.45 -6.02
C SER A 164 -22.49 19.43 -5.94
N LYS A 165 -23.08 19.40 -4.74
CA LYS A 165 -24.50 19.74 -4.51
C LYS A 165 -24.69 20.19 -3.07
N ASP A 166 -24.37 21.45 -2.79
CA ASP A 166 -24.95 22.27 -1.73
C ASP A 166 -24.63 23.74 -2.04
N ILE A 167 -25.28 24.26 -3.08
CA ILE A 167 -25.42 25.71 -3.31
C ILE A 167 -26.60 26.15 -2.44
N TRP A 168 -26.33 26.73 -1.28
CA TRP A 168 -27.29 27.56 -0.56
C TRP A 168 -26.88 29.01 -0.75
N PRO A 169 -27.70 29.88 -1.37
CA PRO A 169 -27.51 31.31 -1.20
C PRO A 169 -28.05 31.71 0.19
N THR A 170 -27.12 32.05 1.08
CA THR A 170 -27.40 32.92 2.22
C THR A 170 -27.77 34.31 1.72
N THR A 171 -29.02 34.72 1.92
CA THR A 171 -29.39 36.13 2.04
C THR A 171 -30.35 36.29 3.22
N PHE A 172 -29.84 36.88 4.30
CA PHE A 172 -30.62 37.59 5.31
C PHE A 172 -30.13 39.04 5.29
N MET A 173 -30.88 39.92 4.62
CA MET A 173 -31.35 41.24 5.06
C MET A 173 -32.19 41.84 3.95
#